data_AF-A0A7W5YGH8-F1
#
_entry.id   AF-A0A7W5YGH8-F1
#
_cell.length_a   1.000
_cell.length_b   1.000
_cell.length_c   1.000
_cell.angle_alpha   90.00
_cell.angle_beta   90.00
_cell.angle_gamma   90.00
#
_symmetry.space_group_name_H-M   'P 1'
#
loop_
_entity.id
_entity.type
_entity.pdbx_description
1 polymer ?
#
loop_
_entity_poly.entity_id
_entity_poly.type
_entity_poly.pdbx_seq_one_letter_code
_entity_poly.pdbx_strand_id
1 'polypeptide(L)'
;MKATKPAIIALFLSILWSYTLPLVAQKKPIFFARTIVEKPALIKGDSMLVSIVLYSDADLQQIRCNTLTLKLKNATVRRLNFNRNETLGLRNYKGQAFNSLIWAEYIISANEITTLVLPSFKFEGIARTYIPAQQGSPFLGWWIPQETKDIRIKTATEKVKIPVIYKPQKTTKELLQSKELTL
;
A
#
# COMPACT_ATOMS: atom_id res chain seq x y z
N MET A 1 38.07 54.82 -13.77
CA MET A 1 37.66 54.23 -12.48
C MET A 1 38.05 52.76 -12.47
N LYS A 2 39.09 52.39 -11.69
CA LYS A 2 39.54 51.00 -11.56
C LYS A 2 38.63 50.32 -10.53
N ALA A 3 37.70 49.49 -10.98
CA ALA A 3 36.98 48.61 -10.07
C ALA A 3 38.02 47.75 -9.33
N THR A 4 38.06 47.87 -8.01
CA THR A 4 38.97 47.12 -7.16
C THR A 4 38.63 45.64 -7.32
N LYS A 5 39.64 44.81 -7.65
CA LYS A 5 39.52 43.34 -7.78
C LYS A 5 38.60 42.66 -6.73
N PRO A 6 38.57 43.06 -5.44
CA PRO A 6 37.63 42.47 -4.47
C PRO A 6 36.15 42.71 -4.79
N ALA A 7 35.77 43.84 -5.40
CA ALA A 7 34.37 44.15 -5.70
C ALA A 7 33.79 43.23 -6.78
N ILE A 8 34.60 42.86 -7.78
CA ILE A 8 34.21 41.95 -8.85
C ILE A 8 34.04 40.52 -8.29
N ILE A 9 34.93 40.10 -7.39
CA ILE A 9 34.88 38.77 -6.75
C ILE A 9 33.63 38.64 -5.86
N ALA A 10 33.31 39.67 -5.08
CA ALA A 10 32.11 39.68 -4.24
C ALA A 10 30.82 39.58 -5.07
N LEU A 11 30.78 40.28 -6.21
CA LEU A 11 29.63 40.23 -7.13
C LEU A 11 29.50 38.84 -7.77
N PHE A 12 30.62 38.23 -8.16
CA PHE A 12 30.63 36.86 -8.71
C PHE A 12 30.17 35.81 -7.68
N LEU A 13 30.57 35.94 -6.42
CA LEU A 13 30.14 35.07 -5.32
C LEU A 13 28.65 35.23 -5.00
N SER A 14 28.11 36.45 -5.06
CA SER A 14 26.67 36.70 -4.85
C SER A 14 25.82 36.07 -5.97
N ILE A 15 26.29 36.17 -7.22
CA ILE A 15 25.64 35.56 -8.38
C ILE A 15 25.66 34.03 -8.24
N LEU A 16 26.80 33.44 -7.85
CA LEU A 16 26.91 31.99 -7.62
C LEU A 16 25.97 31.50 -6.51
N TRP A 17 25.77 32.28 -5.45
CA TRP A 17 24.86 31.94 -4.35
C TRP A 17 23.39 31.96 -4.77
N SER A 18 23.00 32.85 -5.69
CA SER A 18 21.64 32.85 -6.27
C SER A 18 21.36 31.69 -7.22
N TYR A 19 22.39 31.05 -7.78
CA TYR A 19 22.23 29.88 -8.67
C TYR A 19 22.26 28.53 -7.96
N THR A 20 22.52 28.49 -6.64
CA THR A 20 22.43 27.26 -5.83
C THR A 20 21.08 27.12 -5.13
N LEU A 21 20.00 27.57 -5.76
CA LEU A 21 18.66 27.14 -5.38
C LEU A 21 18.62 25.62 -5.50
N PRO A 22 18.34 24.86 -4.42
CA PRO A 22 18.19 23.43 -4.53
C PRO A 22 17.02 23.20 -5.49
N LEU A 23 17.30 22.55 -6.62
CA LEU A 23 16.27 21.89 -7.42
C LEU A 23 15.56 20.94 -6.45
N VAL A 24 14.42 21.39 -5.90
CA VAL A 24 13.55 20.55 -5.07
C VAL A 24 13.01 19.49 -6.02
N ALA A 25 13.74 18.38 -6.10
CA ALA A 25 13.34 17.23 -6.89
C ALA A 25 11.94 16.82 -6.41
N GLN A 26 10.96 16.90 -7.30
CA GLN A 26 9.58 16.51 -6.99
C GLN A 26 9.60 15.05 -6.52
N LYS A 27 9.37 14.85 -5.21
CA LYS A 27 9.35 13.52 -4.60
C LYS A 27 8.20 12.74 -5.23
N LYS A 28 8.51 11.59 -5.84
CA LYS A 28 7.48 10.69 -6.36
C LYS A 28 6.67 10.14 -5.19
N PRO A 29 5.33 10.06 -5.31
CA PRO A 29 4.49 9.49 -4.25
C PRO A 29 4.84 8.01 -4.07
N ILE A 30 4.87 7.58 -2.82
CA ILE A 30 5.05 6.18 -2.44
C ILE A 30 3.71 5.47 -2.66
N PHE A 31 3.73 4.42 -3.47
CA PHE A 31 2.56 3.59 -3.73
C PHE A 31 2.94 2.11 -3.81
N PHE A 32 2.33 1.29 -2.97
CA PHE A 32 2.56 -0.15 -2.97
C PHE A 32 1.31 -0.95 -2.58
N ALA A 33 1.25 -2.20 -3.05
CA ALA A 33 0.17 -3.12 -2.77
C ALA A 33 0.67 -4.32 -1.96
N ARG A 34 -0.13 -4.81 -1.02
CA ARG A 34 0.17 -6.01 -0.24
C ARG A 34 -1.00 -6.94 -0.13
N THR A 35 -0.68 -8.22 -0.05
CA THR A 35 -1.62 -9.28 0.32
C THR A 35 -1.45 -9.54 1.80
N ILE A 36 -2.48 -9.29 2.58
CA ILE A 36 -2.56 -9.63 4.00
C ILE A 36 -3.31 -10.94 4.12
N VAL A 37 -2.70 -11.89 4.80
CA VAL A 37 -3.26 -13.22 5.06
C VAL A 37 -3.53 -13.30 6.55
N GLU A 38 -4.75 -13.70 6.94
CA GLU A 38 -5.17 -13.79 8.35
C GLU A 38 -4.27 -14.74 9.16
N LYS A 39 -3.91 -15.89 8.58
CA LYS A 39 -3.12 -16.95 9.20
C LYS A 39 -2.00 -17.39 8.27
N PRO A 40 -0.81 -17.77 8.78
CA PRO A 40 0.31 -18.19 7.94
C PRO A 40 0.05 -19.52 7.20
N ALA A 41 -0.87 -20.35 7.69
CA ALA A 41 -1.28 -21.61 7.09
C ALA A 41 -2.80 -21.74 7.11
N LEU A 42 -3.36 -22.45 6.13
CA LEU A 42 -4.77 -22.80 6.05
C LEU A 42 -4.97 -24.21 6.60
N ILE A 43 -5.94 -24.41 7.48
CA ILE A 43 -6.31 -25.76 7.92
C ILE A 43 -7.26 -26.37 6.89
N LYS A 44 -7.02 -27.63 6.51
CA LYS A 44 -7.91 -28.37 5.59
C LYS A 44 -9.35 -28.36 6.12
N GLY A 45 -10.30 -27.98 5.26
CA GLY A 45 -11.73 -27.88 5.60
C GLY A 45 -12.13 -26.57 6.28
N ASP A 46 -11.18 -25.77 6.74
CA ASP A 46 -11.44 -24.42 7.25
C ASP A 46 -11.41 -23.39 6.11
N SER A 47 -11.81 -22.16 6.46
CA SER A 47 -11.73 -20.99 5.60
C SER A 47 -10.79 -19.96 6.21
N MET A 48 -10.15 -19.15 5.37
CA MET A 48 -9.34 -18.01 5.80
C MET A 48 -9.67 -16.75 5.00
N LEU A 49 -9.52 -15.59 5.64
CA LEU A 49 -9.59 -14.31 4.96
C LEU A 49 -8.24 -13.90 4.37
N VAL A 50 -8.28 -13.42 3.12
CA VAL A 50 -7.17 -12.78 2.46
C VAL A 50 -7.60 -11.43 1.92
N SER A 51 -6.90 -10.38 2.33
CA SER A 51 -7.21 -9.00 1.97
C SER A 51 -6.09 -8.41 1.14
N ILE A 52 -6.44 -7.80 0.01
CA ILE A 52 -5.49 -7.05 -0.82
C ILE A 52 -5.63 -5.57 -0.44
N VAL A 53 -4.55 -5.01 0.10
CA VAL A 53 -4.52 -3.64 0.62
C VAL A 53 -3.54 -2.81 -0.17
N LEU A 54 -3.98 -1.62 -0.58
CA LEU A 54 -3.17 -0.61 -1.24
C LEU A 54 -2.74 0.43 -0.21
N TYR A 55 -1.50 0.86 -0.28
CA TYR A 55 -0.91 1.87 0.59
C TYR A 55 -0.38 3.02 -0.26
N SER A 56 -0.63 4.25 0.18
CA SER A 56 -0.06 5.44 -0.44
C SER A 56 0.18 6.57 0.56
N ASP A 57 1.13 7.44 0.23
CA ASP A 57 1.34 8.72 0.91
C ASP A 57 0.51 9.87 0.29
N ALA A 58 -0.12 9.63 -0.85
CA ALA A 58 -0.91 10.60 -1.61
C ALA A 58 -2.36 10.15 -1.78
N ASP A 59 -3.21 11.06 -2.24
CA ASP A 59 -4.61 10.74 -2.52
C ASP A 59 -4.70 9.89 -3.79
N LEU A 60 -5.23 8.67 -3.62
CA LEU A 60 -5.37 7.72 -4.71
C LEU A 60 -6.65 8.00 -5.51
N GLN A 61 -6.47 8.30 -6.79
CA GLN A 61 -7.56 8.57 -7.74
C GLN A 61 -7.57 7.50 -8.84
N GLN A 62 -8.77 7.05 -9.22
CA GLN A 62 -8.98 6.18 -10.39
C GLN A 62 -8.05 4.95 -10.47
N ILE A 63 -7.92 4.20 -9.37
CA ILE A 63 -7.14 2.96 -9.36
C ILE A 63 -7.86 1.90 -10.20
N ARG A 64 -7.08 1.17 -11.01
CA ARG A 64 -7.51 0.01 -11.78
C ARG A 64 -6.65 -1.19 -11.41
N CYS A 65 -7.28 -2.35 -11.32
CA CYS A 65 -6.59 -3.63 -11.21
C CYS A 65 -6.73 -4.35 -12.54
N ASN A 66 -5.60 -4.79 -13.11
CA ASN A 66 -5.61 -5.53 -14.36
C ASN A 66 -6.03 -7.00 -14.15
N THR A 67 -6.04 -7.48 -12.90
CA THR A 67 -6.41 -8.85 -12.57
C THR A 67 -7.92 -8.95 -12.33
N LEU A 68 -8.63 -9.56 -13.30
CA LEU A 68 -10.09 -9.61 -13.32
C LEU A 68 -10.71 -10.50 -12.22
N THR A 69 -10.09 -11.63 -11.86
CA THR A 69 -10.63 -12.55 -10.84
C THR A 69 -9.53 -13.46 -10.28
N LEU A 70 -9.53 -13.65 -8.94
CA LEU A 70 -8.66 -14.62 -8.29
C LEU A 70 -9.20 -16.03 -8.50
N LYS A 71 -8.45 -16.87 -9.23
CA LYS A 71 -8.70 -18.30 -9.35
C LYS A 71 -7.51 -19.05 -8.77
N LEU A 72 -7.79 -19.96 -7.83
CA LEU A 72 -6.80 -20.84 -7.22
C LEU A 72 -7.08 -22.28 -7.63
N LYS A 73 -6.03 -23.07 -7.85
CA LYS A 73 -6.16 -24.51 -8.03
C LYS A 73 -6.40 -25.16 -6.66
N ASN A 74 -7.24 -26.18 -6.61
CA ASN A 74 -7.53 -27.00 -5.42
C ASN A 74 -8.06 -26.21 -4.21
N ALA A 75 -8.64 -25.04 -4.46
CA ALA A 75 -9.27 -24.20 -3.45
C ALA A 75 -10.50 -23.51 -4.02
N THR A 76 -11.51 -23.34 -3.17
CA THR A 76 -12.67 -22.50 -3.45
C THR A 76 -12.37 -21.09 -2.99
N VAL A 77 -12.65 -20.12 -3.86
CA VAL A 77 -12.40 -18.69 -3.62
C VAL A 77 -13.73 -17.95 -3.72
N ARG A 78 -14.10 -17.27 -2.64
CA ARG A 78 -15.28 -16.40 -2.61
C ARG A 78 -14.85 -14.97 -2.37
N ARG A 79 -15.18 -14.07 -3.30
CA ARG A 79 -14.96 -12.64 -3.12
C ARG A 79 -16.03 -12.06 -2.17
N LEU A 80 -15.60 -11.22 -1.24
CA LEU A 80 -16.51 -10.42 -0.43
C LEU A 80 -16.90 -9.15 -1.17
N ASN A 81 -18.19 -8.84 -1.13
CA ASN A 81 -18.74 -7.61 -1.67
C ASN A 81 -18.87 -6.60 -0.54
N PHE A 82 -18.17 -5.48 -0.68
CA PHE A 82 -18.21 -4.37 0.26
C PHE A 82 -17.95 -3.06 -0.49
N ASN A 83 -18.35 -1.95 0.11
CA ASN A 83 -18.07 -0.64 -0.43
C ASN A 83 -16.58 -0.29 -0.19
N ARG A 84 -15.80 -0.23 -1.27
CA ARG A 84 -14.36 0.07 -1.18
C ARG A 84 -14.08 1.42 -0.52
N ASN A 85 -14.94 2.42 -0.76
CA ASN A 85 -14.72 3.77 -0.23
C ASN A 85 -14.82 3.82 1.30
N GLU A 86 -15.57 2.92 1.93
CA GLU A 86 -15.69 2.81 3.39
C GLU A 86 -14.44 2.18 4.04
N THR A 87 -13.56 1.58 3.24
CA THR A 87 -12.32 0.96 3.74
C THR A 87 -11.12 1.88 3.69
N LEU A 88 -11.32 3.15 3.27
CA LEU A 88 -10.31 4.18 3.31
C LEU A 88 -9.98 4.50 4.78
N GLY A 89 -8.69 4.46 5.10
CA GLY A 89 -8.24 4.82 6.44
C GLY A 89 -6.73 4.93 6.53
N LEU A 90 -6.24 5.48 7.63
CA LEU A 90 -4.82 5.61 7.89
C LEU A 90 -4.30 4.35 8.61
N ARG A 91 -3.24 3.74 8.09
CA ARG A 91 -2.59 2.58 8.72
C ARG A 91 -1.10 2.80 8.87
N ASN A 92 -0.59 2.46 10.04
CA ASN A 92 0.84 2.42 10.29
C ASN A 92 1.44 1.16 9.65
N TYR A 93 2.48 1.35 8.84
CA TYR A 93 3.23 0.29 8.21
C TYR A 93 4.72 0.60 8.30
N LYS A 94 5.50 -0.31 8.91
CA LYS A 94 6.94 -0.14 9.17
C LYS A 94 7.32 1.19 9.84
N GLY A 95 6.48 1.68 10.77
CA GLY A 95 6.72 2.92 11.50
C GLY A 95 6.33 4.20 10.75
N GLN A 96 5.77 4.11 9.55
CA GLN A 96 5.23 5.25 8.82
C GLN A 96 3.73 5.09 8.59
N ALA A 97 2.97 6.18 8.77
CA ALA A 97 1.54 6.21 8.47
C ALA A 97 1.32 6.37 6.96
N PHE A 98 0.45 5.54 6.39
CA PHE A 98 0.03 5.61 5.00
C PHE A 98 -1.49 5.61 4.92
N ASN A 99 -2.02 6.32 3.92
CA ASN A 99 -3.39 6.10 3.46
C ASN A 99 -3.49 4.67 2.95
N SER A 100 -4.51 3.95 3.42
CA SER A 100 -4.75 2.56 3.08
C SER A 100 -6.15 2.39 2.51
N LEU A 101 -6.25 1.50 1.53
CA LEU A 101 -7.51 1.14 0.88
C LEU A 101 -7.56 -0.38 0.72
N ILE A 102 -8.63 -1.00 1.18
CA ILE A 102 -8.85 -2.43 0.94
C ILE A 102 -9.46 -2.57 -0.46
N TRP A 103 -8.67 -3.14 -1.39
CA TRP A 103 -9.09 -3.28 -2.78
C TRP A 103 -10.08 -4.43 -2.98
N ALA A 104 -9.77 -5.57 -2.36
CA ALA A 104 -10.58 -6.77 -2.46
C ALA A 104 -10.27 -7.69 -1.29
N GLU A 105 -11.29 -8.40 -0.83
CA GLU A 105 -11.16 -9.44 0.17
C GLU A 105 -11.74 -10.74 -0.38
N TYR A 106 -11.06 -11.83 -0.06
CA TYR A 106 -11.39 -13.17 -0.50
C TYR A 106 -11.40 -14.10 0.68
N ILE A 107 -12.43 -14.93 0.75
CA ILE A 107 -12.45 -16.10 1.61
C ILE A 107 -11.95 -17.28 0.77
N ILE A 108 -10.92 -17.95 1.27
CA ILE A 108 -10.29 -19.08 0.61
C ILE A 108 -10.45 -20.30 1.52
N SER A 109 -10.93 -21.40 0.95
CA SER A 109 -11.02 -22.70 1.62
C SER A 109 -10.46 -23.79 0.72
N ALA A 110 -9.82 -24.79 1.33
CA ALA A 110 -9.16 -25.87 0.62
C ALA A 110 -9.56 -27.22 1.22
N ASN A 111 -9.86 -28.16 0.33
CA ASN A 111 -10.26 -29.53 0.69
C ASN A 111 -9.08 -30.50 0.63
N GLU A 112 -8.00 -30.12 -0.04
CA GLU A 112 -6.80 -30.93 -0.25
C GLU A 112 -5.57 -30.28 0.35
N ILE A 113 -4.66 -31.11 0.84
CA ILE A 113 -3.41 -30.67 1.46
C ILE A 113 -2.41 -30.40 0.36
N THR A 114 -2.29 -29.12 0.04
CA THR A 114 -1.47 -28.60 -1.05
C THR A 114 -0.91 -27.24 -0.65
N THR A 115 -0.05 -26.68 -1.49
CA THR A 115 0.39 -25.29 -1.34
C THR A 115 -0.40 -24.41 -2.30
N LEU A 116 -1.20 -23.50 -1.77
CA LEU A 116 -1.92 -22.52 -2.56
C LEU A 116 -0.97 -21.38 -2.94
N VAL A 117 -0.97 -21.01 -4.21
CA VAL A 117 -0.14 -19.92 -4.72
C VAL A 117 -1.04 -18.76 -5.14
N LEU A 118 -1.00 -17.68 -4.37
CA LEU A 118 -1.69 -16.46 -4.73
C LEU A 118 -0.87 -15.71 -5.78
N PRO A 119 -1.47 -15.40 -6.95
CA PRO A 119 -0.79 -14.65 -7.99
C PRO A 119 -0.53 -13.21 -7.53
N SER A 120 0.41 -12.58 -8.24
CA SER A 120 0.68 -11.15 -8.09
C SER A 120 -0.44 -10.35 -8.78
N PHE A 121 -1.02 -9.40 -8.06
CA PHE A 121 -2.05 -8.49 -8.56
C PHE A 121 -1.38 -7.21 -9.02
N LYS A 122 -1.61 -6.82 -10.27
CA LYS A 122 -1.04 -5.60 -10.85
C LYS A 122 -2.06 -4.47 -10.80
N PHE A 123 -1.61 -3.32 -10.33
CA PHE A 123 -2.40 -2.12 -10.14
C PHE A 123 -1.79 -0.97 -10.93
N GLU A 124 -2.65 -0.20 -11.58
CA GLU A 124 -2.30 1.05 -12.26
C GLU A 124 -3.32 2.10 -11.86
N GLY A 125 -2.89 3.34 -11.65
CA GLY A 125 -3.79 4.41 -11.22
C GLY A 125 -3.16 5.78 -11.33
N ILE A 126 -3.85 6.77 -10.79
CA ILE A 126 -3.41 8.16 -10.74
C ILE A 126 -3.31 8.55 -9.26
N ALA A 127 -2.13 8.95 -8.81
CA ALA A 127 -1.98 9.58 -7.51
C ALA A 127 -1.98 11.09 -7.71
N ARG A 128 -2.82 11.80 -6.95
CA ARG A 128 -2.81 13.26 -6.93
C ARG A 128 -1.87 13.71 -5.83
N THR A 129 -0.80 14.40 -6.22
CA THR A 129 0.14 15.03 -5.28
C THR A 129 -0.07 16.53 -5.28
N TYR A 130 -0.09 17.12 -4.09
CA TYR A 130 -0.09 18.57 -3.93
C TYR A 130 1.36 19.07 -4.05
N ILE A 131 1.60 19.97 -5.00
CA ILE A 131 2.86 20.69 -5.06
C ILE A 131 2.76 21.79 -4.01
N PRO A 132 3.60 21.79 -2.96
CA PRO A 132 3.63 22.91 -2.04
C PRO A 132 4.03 24.14 -2.86
N ALA A 133 3.19 25.17 -2.84
CA ALA A 133 3.45 26.42 -3.54
C ALA A 133 4.88 26.88 -3.20
N GLN A 134 5.76 26.93 -4.20
CA GLN A 134 7.12 27.38 -4.01
C GLN A 134 7.05 28.84 -3.55
N GLN A 135 7.36 29.07 -2.27
CA GLN A 135 7.55 30.40 -1.68
C GLN A 135 6.36 31.34 -1.86
N GLY A 136 5.17 30.93 -1.39
CA GLY A 136 4.18 31.89 -0.93
C GLY A 136 4.64 32.54 0.38
N SER A 137 4.46 33.84 0.55
CA SER A 137 4.82 34.53 1.81
C SER A 137 4.23 33.78 3.02
N PRO A 138 4.88 33.81 4.21
CA PRO A 138 4.38 33.16 5.43
C PRO A 138 2.95 33.59 5.82
N PHE A 139 2.46 34.68 5.24
CA PHE A 139 1.16 35.29 5.50
C PHE A 139 0.09 34.95 4.45
N LEU A 140 0.49 34.50 3.24
CA LEU A 140 -0.42 34.24 2.12
C LEU A 140 -0.57 32.75 1.76
N GLY A 141 0.14 31.85 2.44
CA GLY A 141 0.15 30.42 2.12
C GLY A 141 -1.20 29.70 2.14
N TRP A 142 -2.24 30.30 2.75
CA TRP A 142 -3.60 29.75 2.82
C TRP A 142 -4.55 30.25 1.71
N TRP A 143 -4.20 31.30 0.97
CA TRP A 143 -4.98 31.82 -0.16
C TRP A 143 -4.48 31.35 -1.53
N ILE A 144 -3.24 30.85 -1.60
CA ILE A 144 -2.64 30.42 -2.86
C ILE A 144 -3.20 29.04 -3.21
N PRO A 145 -3.90 28.88 -4.34
CA PRO A 145 -4.41 27.59 -4.76
C PRO A 145 -3.23 26.63 -4.95
N GLN A 146 -3.26 25.51 -4.22
CA GLN A 146 -2.22 24.49 -4.34
C GLN A 146 -2.35 23.81 -5.70
N GLU A 147 -1.26 23.81 -6.47
CA GLU A 147 -1.23 23.09 -7.74
C GLU A 147 -1.26 21.58 -7.48
N THR A 148 -2.26 20.91 -8.05
CA THR A 148 -2.37 19.46 -8.01
C THR A 148 -1.72 18.86 -9.23
N LYS A 149 -0.81 17.91 -9.05
CA LYS A 149 -0.23 17.13 -10.14
C LYS A 149 -0.73 15.69 -10.08
N ASP A 150 -1.28 15.25 -11.19
CA ASP A 150 -1.73 13.86 -11.37
C ASP A 150 -0.56 13.03 -11.89
N ILE A 151 -0.10 12.05 -11.11
CA ILE A 151 1.03 11.18 -11.43
C ILE A 151 0.52 9.76 -11.66
N ARG A 152 0.86 9.18 -12.81
CA ARG A 152 0.55 7.77 -13.10
C ARG A 152 1.42 6.86 -12.22
N ILE A 153 0.77 6.00 -11.46
CA ILE A 153 1.40 5.07 -10.53
C ILE A 153 1.11 3.64 -10.97
N LYS A 154 2.10 2.76 -10.81
CA LYS A 154 1.99 1.33 -11.07
C LYS A 154 2.61 0.56 -9.92
N THR A 155 1.95 -0.50 -9.48
CA THR A 155 2.49 -1.40 -8.45
C THR A 155 1.98 -2.82 -8.65
N ALA A 156 2.61 -3.77 -7.96
CA ALA A 156 2.20 -5.16 -7.97
C ALA A 156 2.35 -5.76 -6.57
N THR A 157 1.43 -6.64 -6.18
CA THR A 157 1.58 -7.40 -4.94
C THR A 157 2.61 -8.50 -5.11
N GLU A 158 3.23 -8.91 -4.01
CA GLU A 158 4.09 -10.11 -4.00
C GLU A 158 3.26 -11.37 -4.21
N LYS A 159 3.89 -12.41 -4.78
CA LYS A 159 3.30 -13.76 -4.85
C LYS A 159 3.39 -14.40 -3.47
N VAL A 160 2.27 -14.87 -2.94
CA VAL A 160 2.21 -15.47 -1.60
C VAL A 160 1.93 -16.96 -1.72
N LYS A 161 2.70 -17.78 -1.02
CA LYS A 161 2.46 -19.22 -0.91
C LYS A 161 1.85 -19.50 0.46
N ILE A 162 0.71 -20.18 0.48
CA ILE A 162 0.01 -20.55 1.70
C ILE A 162 -0.02 -22.09 1.77
N PRO A 163 0.65 -22.72 2.75
CA PRO A 163 0.53 -24.14 2.96
C PRO A 163 -0.83 -24.49 3.55
N VAL A 164 -1.46 -25.54 3.02
CA VAL A 164 -2.65 -26.17 3.63
C VAL A 164 -2.16 -27.31 4.53
N ILE A 165 -2.54 -27.30 5.80
CA ILE A 165 -2.11 -28.27 6.81
C ILE A 165 -3.29 -29.06 7.36
N TYR A 166 -3.02 -30.22 7.95
CA TYR A 166 -4.01 -30.94 8.73
C TYR A 166 -4.44 -30.13 9.96
N LYS A 167 -5.68 -30.33 10.38
CA LYS A 167 -6.12 -29.84 11.68
C LYS A 167 -5.27 -30.53 12.75
N PRO A 168 -4.63 -29.78 13.68
CA PRO A 168 -3.86 -30.40 14.75
C PRO A 168 -4.79 -31.31 15.56
N GLN A 169 -4.32 -32.53 15.84
CA GLN A 169 -5.07 -33.48 16.66
C GLN A 169 -5.16 -32.91 18.09
N LYS A 170 -6.39 -32.79 18.61
CA LYS A 170 -6.60 -32.45 20.01
C LYS A 170 -6.15 -33.64 20.87
N THR A 171 -5.43 -33.37 21.95
CA THR A 171 -5.06 -34.42 22.91
C THR A 171 -6.24 -34.80 23.80
N THR A 172 -6.24 -36.01 24.38
CA THR A 172 -7.34 -36.51 25.23
C THR A 172 -7.67 -35.58 26.41
N LYS A 173 -6.66 -34.87 26.95
CA LYS A 173 -6.84 -33.88 28.01
C LYS A 173 -7.64 -32.66 27.54
N GLU A 174 -7.39 -32.19 26.32
CA GLU A 174 -8.10 -31.04 25.73
C GLU A 174 -9.55 -31.40 25.35
N LEU A 175 -9.79 -32.64 24.92
CA LEU A 175 -11.14 -33.14 24.63
C LEU A 175 -12.01 -33.25 25.89
N LEU A 176 -11.43 -33.69 27.01
CA LEU A 176 -12.13 -33.74 28.29
C LEU A 176 -12.42 -32.34 28.85
N GLN A 177 -11.55 -31.36 28.59
CA GLN A 177 -11.79 -29.96 28.97
C GLN A 177 -12.81 -29.25 28.06
N SER A 178 -12.93 -29.63 26.78
CA SER A 178 -13.85 -28.97 25.85
C SER A 178 -15.32 -29.37 26.00
N LYS A 179 -15.69 -30.28 26.92
CA LYS A 179 -17.06 -30.84 27.08
C LYS A 179 -17.67 -31.42 25.79
N GLU A 180 -16.88 -31.65 24.74
CA GLU A 180 -17.34 -32.26 23.48
C GLU A 180 -17.56 -33.79 23.61
N LEU A 181 -17.22 -34.38 24.76
CA LEU A 181 -17.51 -35.78 25.12
C LEU A 181 -18.72 -35.82 26.07
N THR A 182 -19.91 -35.60 25.52
CA THR A 182 -21.14 -36.14 26.13
C THR A 182 -21.73 -37.11 25.13
N LEU A 183 -21.64 -38.39 25.47
CA LEU A 183 -22.26 -39.53 24.78
C LEU A 183 -23.79 -39.47 24.92
#